data_AF-A0AAW0NZG6-F1
#
_entry.id   AF-A0AAW0NZG6-F1
#
_cell.length_a   1.000
_cell.length_b   1.000
_cell.length_c   1.000
_cell.angle_alpha   90.00
_cell.angle_beta   90.00
_cell.angle_gamma   90.00
#
_symmetry.space_group_name_H-M   'P 1'
#
loop_
_entity.id
_entity.type
_entity.pdbx_description
1 polymer ?
#
loop_
_entity_poly.entity_id
_entity_poly.type
_entity_poly.pdbx_seq_one_letter_code
_entity_poly.pdbx_strand_id
1 'polypeptide(L)'
;MAAAFGRRACGLLRPLAVYLGNRTAQVCLLSSTVRPPRLCSLVLPSISAPLRTPLSLAPQTSILQRVSPLAPSLIQQPSRAITYYSVKKGKRKSCKSVPERFMRLHSGLWIRRKAGYKKKLWRKLPARRKRLREHVFCNKTQSRLLDKMTTSFWKRRNWFLNDPYLTYHDRNNLKV
;
A
#
# COMPACT_ATOMS: atom_id res chain seq x y z
N MET A 1 65.08 -11.00 16.48
CA MET A 1 65.66 -10.65 15.16
C MET A 1 64.61 -9.91 14.35
N ALA A 2 65.00 -8.93 13.54
CA ALA A 2 64.08 -8.04 12.81
C ALA A 2 64.20 -8.22 11.29
N ALA A 3 63.06 -8.27 10.59
CA ALA A 3 62.89 -8.12 9.13
C ALA A 3 61.38 -8.15 8.81
N ALA A 4 60.85 -7.52 7.75
CA ALA A 4 61.28 -6.36 6.96
C ALA A 4 60.02 -5.81 6.24
N PHE A 5 60.03 -4.54 5.81
CA PHE A 5 58.87 -3.93 5.14
C PHE A 5 58.64 -4.46 3.73
N GLY A 6 57.38 -4.78 3.40
CA GLY A 6 56.92 -5.08 2.04
C GLY A 6 55.85 -4.08 1.57
N ARG A 7 56.24 -2.85 1.21
CA ARG A 7 55.33 -1.88 0.58
C ARG A 7 55.07 -2.28 -0.88
N ARG A 8 53.81 -2.41 -1.29
CA ARG A 8 53.41 -2.35 -2.71
C ARG A 8 52.41 -1.23 -2.93
N ALA A 9 52.90 -0.12 -3.46
CA ALA A 9 52.08 0.96 -3.98
C ALA A 9 52.12 0.92 -5.51
N CYS A 10 50.96 0.97 -6.15
CA CYS A 10 50.83 1.28 -7.57
C CYS A 10 49.86 2.46 -7.71
N GLY A 11 50.37 3.61 -8.17
CA GLY A 11 49.56 4.51 -9.03
C GLY A 11 49.40 3.84 -10.42
N LEU A 12 48.82 4.40 -11.48
CA LEU A 12 48.41 5.75 -11.90
C LEU A 12 47.27 5.53 -12.94
N LEU A 13 46.26 6.36 -13.18
CA LEU A 13 45.84 7.70 -12.71
C LEU A 13 44.30 7.72 -12.57
N ARG A 14 43.70 8.91 -12.33
CA ARG A 14 42.29 9.21 -12.66
C ARG A 14 42.24 10.38 -13.65
N PRO A 15 41.51 10.31 -14.77
CA PRO A 15 41.05 11.51 -15.47
C PRO A 15 39.78 12.04 -14.80
N LEU A 16 39.83 13.29 -14.31
CA LEU A 16 38.64 14.05 -13.95
C LEU A 16 38.07 14.70 -15.21
N ALA A 17 36.95 14.19 -15.73
CA ALA A 17 36.19 14.86 -16.78
C ALA A 17 35.11 15.75 -16.15
N VAL A 18 35.43 17.03 -15.98
CA VAL A 18 34.42 18.07 -15.69
C VAL A 18 33.76 18.44 -17.02
N TYR A 19 32.45 18.24 -17.13
CA TYR A 19 31.67 18.77 -18.25
C TYR A 19 30.52 19.62 -17.73
N LEU A 20 30.71 20.94 -17.76
CA LEU A 20 29.64 21.92 -17.62
C LEU A 20 28.86 21.96 -18.94
N GLY A 21 27.58 21.63 -18.89
CA GLY A 21 26.73 21.55 -20.09
C GLY A 21 25.25 21.61 -19.76
N ASN A 22 24.72 22.81 -19.58
CA ASN A 22 23.27 23.04 -19.47
C ASN A 22 22.56 22.59 -20.75
N ARG A 23 21.87 21.44 -20.74
CA ARG A 23 20.78 21.15 -21.69
C ARG A 23 19.60 20.47 -21.02
N THR A 24 18.43 21.04 -21.27
CA THR A 24 17.12 20.58 -20.81
C THR A 24 16.78 19.23 -21.41
N ALA A 25 16.49 18.23 -20.57
CA ALA A 25 15.96 16.95 -21.02
C ALA A 25 14.50 17.12 -21.47
N GLN A 26 14.30 17.31 -22.79
CA GLN A 26 12.97 17.22 -23.41
C GLN A 26 12.39 15.82 -23.27
N VAL A 27 11.07 15.74 -23.13
CA VAL A 27 10.35 14.47 -22.97
C VAL A 27 10.27 13.77 -24.33
N CYS A 28 11.06 12.70 -24.52
CA CYS A 28 10.94 11.83 -25.69
C CYS A 28 9.63 11.05 -25.65
N LEU A 29 8.59 11.62 -26.28
CA LEU A 29 7.35 10.92 -26.61
C LEU A 29 7.64 9.81 -27.63
N LEU A 30 7.56 8.55 -27.18
CA LEU A 30 7.64 7.38 -28.05
C LEU A 30 6.32 7.21 -28.82
N SER A 31 6.19 7.91 -29.94
CA SER A 31 5.10 7.74 -30.89
C SER A 31 5.20 6.39 -31.61
N SER A 32 4.45 5.39 -31.15
CA SER A 32 4.36 4.08 -31.80
C SER A 32 3.44 4.14 -33.02
N THR A 33 3.99 4.41 -34.20
CA THR A 33 3.28 4.23 -35.48
C THR A 33 3.12 2.74 -35.81
N VAL A 34 1.95 2.18 -35.48
CA VAL A 34 1.57 0.82 -35.85
C VAL A 34 1.34 0.75 -37.37
N ARG A 35 2.14 -0.06 -38.07
CA ARG A 35 1.93 -0.37 -39.49
C ARG A 35 0.69 -1.27 -39.64
N PRO A 36 -0.18 -1.05 -40.65
CA PRO A 36 -1.28 -1.97 -40.93
C PRO A 36 -0.74 -3.32 -41.45
N PRO A 37 -1.45 -4.43 -41.20
CA PRO A 37 -1.05 -5.75 -41.69
C PRO A 37 -1.21 -5.86 -43.21
N ARG A 38 -0.31 -6.61 -43.86
CA ARG A 38 -0.46 -6.98 -45.27
C ARG A 38 -1.53 -8.06 -45.40
N LEU A 39 -2.48 -7.84 -46.30
CA LEU A 39 -3.50 -8.83 -46.67
C LEU A 39 -2.85 -9.89 -47.58
N CYS A 40 -2.72 -11.12 -47.08
CA CYS A 40 -2.48 -12.29 -47.93
C CYS A 40 -3.81 -12.99 -48.22
N SER A 41 -4.29 -12.91 -49.46
CA SER A 41 -5.46 -13.64 -49.91
C SER A 41 -5.12 -15.12 -50.13
N LEU A 42 -5.58 -15.98 -49.24
CA LEU A 42 -5.63 -17.42 -49.46
C LEU A 42 -7.07 -17.80 -49.81
N VAL A 43 -7.33 -18.09 -51.08
CA VAL A 43 -8.60 -18.63 -51.54
C VAL A 43 -8.63 -20.11 -51.19
N LEU A 44 -9.57 -20.52 -50.35
CA LEU A 44 -9.86 -21.92 -50.02
C LEU A 44 -11.33 -22.21 -50.29
N PRO A 45 -11.69 -23.39 -50.84
CA PRO A 45 -13.04 -23.69 -51.29
C PRO A 45 -14.02 -23.85 -50.14
N SER A 46 -15.23 -23.36 -50.34
CA SER A 46 -16.34 -23.46 -49.39
C SER A 46 -16.90 -24.89 -49.32
N ILE A 47 -16.58 -25.62 -48.26
CA ILE A 47 -17.30 -26.85 -47.88
C ILE A 47 -18.32 -26.48 -46.80
N SER A 48 -19.58 -26.33 -47.20
CA SER A 48 -20.69 -26.00 -46.29
C SER A 48 -21.17 -27.23 -45.51
N ALA A 49 -20.52 -27.51 -44.38
CA ALA A 49 -21.04 -28.47 -43.39
C ALA A 49 -21.99 -27.74 -42.41
N PRO A 50 -23.22 -28.23 -42.16
CA PRO A 50 -24.14 -27.59 -41.23
C PRO A 50 -23.66 -27.78 -39.78
N LEU A 51 -23.27 -26.69 -39.13
CA LEU A 51 -23.01 -26.70 -37.68
C LEU A 51 -24.31 -27.06 -36.94
N ARG A 52 -24.35 -28.26 -36.35
CA ARG A 52 -25.35 -28.60 -35.34
C ARG A 52 -25.03 -27.81 -34.07
N THR A 53 -25.62 -26.63 -33.93
CA THR A 53 -25.58 -25.85 -32.69
C THR A 53 -26.31 -26.62 -31.59
N PRO A 54 -25.66 -27.05 -30.50
CA PRO A 54 -26.39 -27.52 -29.34
C PRO A 54 -27.16 -26.34 -28.75
N LEU A 55 -28.45 -26.53 -28.47
CA LEU A 55 -29.29 -25.55 -27.79
C LEU A 55 -28.82 -25.40 -26.34
N SER A 56 -27.81 -24.54 -26.13
CA SER A 56 -27.38 -24.12 -24.80
C SER A 56 -28.52 -23.35 -24.15
N LEU A 57 -29.20 -24.01 -23.19
CA LEU A 57 -30.08 -23.32 -22.26
C LEU A 57 -29.26 -22.25 -21.53
N ALA A 58 -29.49 -20.99 -21.90
CA ALA A 58 -28.73 -19.87 -21.37
C ALA A 58 -28.81 -19.86 -19.83
N PRO A 59 -27.67 -19.74 -19.12
CA PRO A 59 -27.69 -19.61 -17.66
C PRO A 59 -28.58 -18.43 -17.28
N GLN A 60 -29.58 -18.69 -16.43
CA GLN A 60 -30.55 -17.68 -15.97
C GLN A 60 -29.87 -16.69 -15.02
N THR A 61 -29.05 -15.81 -15.59
CA THR A 61 -28.38 -14.73 -14.88
C THR A 61 -29.45 -13.80 -14.31
N SER A 62 -29.37 -13.57 -13.00
CA SER A 62 -30.28 -12.67 -12.29
C SER A 62 -30.33 -11.31 -12.97
N ILE A 63 -31.47 -10.61 -12.92
CA ILE A 63 -31.63 -9.28 -13.54
C ILE A 63 -30.51 -8.33 -13.07
N LEU A 64 -30.12 -8.42 -11.79
CA LEU A 64 -29.02 -7.66 -11.19
C LEU A 64 -27.66 -7.90 -11.88
N GLN A 65 -27.36 -9.12 -12.32
CA GLN A 65 -26.15 -9.43 -13.10
C GLN A 65 -26.23 -8.92 -14.54
N ARG A 66 -27.42 -8.73 -15.11
CA ARG A 66 -27.60 -8.15 -16.45
C ARG A 66 -27.54 -6.63 -16.47
N VAL A 67 -28.05 -5.95 -15.44
CA VAL A 67 -27.95 -4.47 -15.33
C VAL A 67 -26.66 -3.97 -14.66
N SER A 68 -25.91 -4.88 -14.01
CA SER A 68 -24.55 -4.69 -13.50
C SER A 68 -23.65 -3.75 -14.35
N PRO A 69 -23.37 -4.02 -15.64
CA PRO A 69 -22.50 -3.16 -16.45
C PRO A 69 -23.09 -1.77 -16.75
N LEU A 70 -24.42 -1.61 -16.71
CA LEU A 70 -25.10 -0.33 -16.98
C LEU A 70 -25.10 0.59 -15.75
N ALA A 71 -24.96 0.03 -14.55
CA ALA A 71 -25.01 0.77 -13.30
C ALA A 71 -23.94 0.26 -12.30
N PRO A 72 -22.64 0.51 -12.54
CA PRO A 72 -21.56 0.04 -11.65
C PRO A 72 -21.70 0.57 -10.21
N SER A 73 -22.39 1.70 -10.02
CA SER A 73 -22.72 2.27 -8.71
C SER A 73 -23.66 1.39 -7.86
N LEU A 74 -24.51 0.56 -8.48
CA LEU A 74 -25.40 -0.36 -7.75
C LEU A 74 -24.66 -1.60 -7.22
N ILE A 75 -23.58 -2.02 -7.90
CA ILE A 75 -22.72 -3.12 -7.44
C ILE A 75 -21.63 -2.62 -6.48
N GLN A 76 -21.24 -1.35 -6.58
CA GLN A 76 -20.17 -0.78 -5.77
C GLN A 76 -20.58 -0.73 -4.29
N GLN A 77 -20.36 -1.86 -3.62
CA GLN A 77 -20.73 -2.09 -2.24
C GLN A 77 -20.10 -0.97 -1.40
N PRO A 78 -20.91 -0.12 -0.74
CA PRO A 78 -20.40 1.11 -0.17
C PRO A 78 -19.47 0.75 0.99
N SER A 79 -18.17 0.99 0.80
CA SER A 79 -17.09 0.66 1.73
C SER A 79 -17.07 1.61 2.95
N ARG A 80 -18.21 1.72 3.63
CA ARG A 80 -18.43 2.56 4.82
C ARG A 80 -17.54 2.04 5.95
N ALA A 81 -16.34 2.60 6.09
CA ALA A 81 -15.40 2.25 7.15
C ALA A 81 -15.90 2.52 8.58
N ILE A 82 -17.05 3.22 8.72
CA ILE A 82 -17.66 3.65 9.98
C ILE A 82 -19.17 3.41 9.95
N THR A 83 -19.71 2.81 11.00
CA THR A 83 -21.16 2.70 11.25
C THR A 83 -21.54 3.66 12.38
N TYR A 84 -22.32 4.69 12.07
CA TYR A 84 -22.77 5.70 13.05
C TYR A 84 -23.83 5.18 14.00
N TYR A 85 -24.85 4.51 13.46
CA TYR A 85 -25.95 3.91 14.20
C TYR A 85 -26.06 2.44 13.79
N SER A 86 -26.09 1.52 14.75
CA SER A 86 -26.21 0.08 14.47
C SER A 86 -27.63 -0.43 14.63
N VAL A 87 -28.12 -1.19 13.65
CA VAL A 87 -29.49 -1.73 13.59
C VAL A 87 -29.99 -2.27 14.94
N LYS A 88 -29.24 -3.17 15.60
CA LYS A 88 -29.67 -3.82 16.85
C LYS A 88 -29.63 -2.96 18.13
N LYS A 89 -28.86 -1.86 18.18
CA LYS A 89 -28.57 -1.13 19.44
C LYS A 89 -28.53 0.39 19.33
N GLY A 90 -28.77 0.98 18.15
CA GLY A 90 -28.62 2.41 17.88
C GLY A 90 -27.20 2.99 18.01
N LYS A 91 -26.22 2.25 18.55
CA LYS A 91 -24.90 2.78 18.92
C LYS A 91 -23.84 2.71 17.80
N ARG A 92 -22.88 3.64 17.83
CA ARG A 92 -21.69 3.68 16.96
C ARG A 92 -20.88 2.39 17.04
N LYS A 93 -20.30 1.95 15.92
CA LYS A 93 -19.34 0.83 15.86
C LYS A 93 -17.94 1.32 15.56
N SER A 94 -16.96 0.73 16.24
CA SER A 94 -15.54 0.93 15.97
C SER A 94 -15.08 0.05 14.80
N CYS A 95 -14.30 0.59 13.88
CA CYS A 95 -13.63 -0.19 12.84
C CYS A 95 -12.59 -1.13 13.48
N LYS A 96 -12.71 -2.45 13.29
CA LYS A 96 -11.86 -3.46 13.97
C LYS A 96 -10.40 -3.46 13.50
N SER A 97 -10.17 -3.13 12.23
CA SER A 97 -8.82 -3.01 11.66
C SER A 97 -7.97 -1.89 12.26
N VAL A 98 -8.56 -0.95 13.01
CA VAL A 98 -7.82 0.11 13.72
C VAL A 98 -7.07 -0.46 14.94
N PRO A 99 -7.71 -0.99 16.00
CA PRO A 99 -7.01 -1.54 17.16
C PRO A 99 -6.09 -2.73 16.82
N GLU A 100 -6.34 -3.47 15.72
CA GLU A 100 -5.43 -4.52 15.23
C GLU A 100 -4.08 -3.98 14.70
N ARG A 101 -4.03 -2.71 14.27
CA ARG A 101 -2.88 -2.13 13.54
C ARG A 101 -2.26 -0.92 14.24
N PHE A 102 -3.03 -0.26 15.10
CA PHE A 102 -2.68 0.97 15.80
C PHE A 102 -3.01 0.83 17.29
N MET A 103 -2.08 1.23 18.14
CA MET A 103 -2.25 1.25 19.59
C MET A 103 -2.56 2.68 20.05
N ARG A 104 -3.56 2.82 20.93
CA ARG A 104 -3.96 4.12 21.50
C ARG A 104 -3.30 4.35 22.86
N LEU A 105 -2.66 5.49 23.03
CA LEU A 105 -2.24 6.01 24.33
C LEU A 105 -3.31 6.96 24.91
N HIS A 106 -3.42 7.02 26.23
CA HIS A 106 -4.39 7.90 26.90
C HIS A 106 -4.18 9.38 26.55
N SER A 107 -2.91 9.80 26.41
CA SER A 107 -2.42 11.11 25.93
C SER A 107 -2.91 11.56 24.54
N GLY A 108 -3.77 10.80 23.88
CA GLY A 108 -4.34 11.12 22.56
C GLY A 108 -3.45 10.73 21.38
N LEU A 109 -2.26 10.21 21.64
CA LEU A 109 -1.34 9.73 20.62
C LEU A 109 -1.70 8.32 20.16
N TRP A 110 -1.42 8.04 18.88
CA TRP A 110 -1.52 6.71 18.28
C TRP A 110 -0.15 6.24 17.85
N ILE A 111 0.17 4.98 18.15
CA ILE A 111 1.41 4.31 17.76
C ILE A 111 1.12 3.26 16.68
N ARG A 112 2.01 3.15 15.70
CA ARG A 112 1.99 2.12 14.65
C ARG A 112 3.38 1.56 14.37
N ARG A 113 3.43 0.39 13.73
CA ARG A 113 4.66 -0.15 13.13
C ARG A 113 4.84 0.39 11.71
N LYS A 114 6.09 0.47 11.21
CA LYS A 114 6.33 0.84 9.80
C LYS A 114 5.95 -0.33 8.87
N ALA A 115 5.34 0.00 7.74
CA ALA A 115 4.89 -1.00 6.76
C ALA A 115 6.08 -1.80 6.19
N GLY A 116 5.86 -3.09 5.91
CA GLY A 116 6.87 -3.95 5.29
C GLY A 116 8.08 -4.31 6.17
N TYR A 117 8.02 -4.10 7.49
CA TYR A 117 9.10 -4.45 8.43
C TYR A 117 9.46 -5.95 8.49
N LYS A 118 8.55 -6.84 8.03
CA LYS A 118 8.76 -8.29 7.86
C LYS A 118 8.97 -8.74 6.40
N LYS A 119 8.86 -7.84 5.40
CA LYS A 119 8.80 -8.23 3.98
C LYS A 119 10.08 -7.83 3.22
N LYS A 120 10.55 -8.69 2.30
CA LYS A 120 11.74 -8.49 1.45
C LYS A 120 12.97 -7.98 2.23
N LEU A 121 13.29 -8.65 3.35
CA LEU A 121 14.36 -8.21 4.26
C LEU A 121 15.77 -8.38 3.68
N TRP A 122 16.00 -9.41 2.86
CA TRP A 122 17.28 -9.67 2.20
C TRP A 122 17.73 -8.52 1.29
N ARG A 123 16.80 -7.84 0.58
CA ARG A 123 17.10 -6.64 -0.24
C ARG A 123 17.33 -5.35 0.57
N LYS A 124 17.26 -5.38 1.91
CA LYS A 124 17.25 -4.17 2.74
C LYS A 124 18.54 -4.05 3.56
N LEU A 125 19.25 -2.93 3.38
CA LEU A 125 20.42 -2.56 4.18
C LEU A 125 20.11 -2.63 5.69
N PRO A 126 21.08 -3.02 6.54
CA PRO A 126 20.90 -3.14 7.99
C PRO A 126 20.25 -1.92 8.64
N ALA A 127 20.71 -0.72 8.31
CA ALA A 127 20.14 0.54 8.83
C ALA A 127 18.65 0.72 8.46
N ARG A 128 18.24 0.32 7.24
CA ARG A 128 16.83 0.33 6.83
C ARG A 128 16.02 -0.74 7.57
N ARG A 129 16.62 -1.90 7.87
CA ARG A 129 15.98 -2.95 8.69
C ARG A 129 15.76 -2.49 10.13
N LYS A 130 16.74 -1.84 10.77
CA LYS A 130 16.60 -1.20 12.10
C LYS A 130 15.46 -0.18 12.08
N ARG A 131 15.53 0.80 11.16
CA ARG A 131 14.50 1.84 11.01
C ARG A 131 13.09 1.30 10.79
N LEU A 132 12.91 0.16 10.13
CA LEU A 132 11.57 -0.42 9.91
C LEU A 132 10.98 -1.13 11.15
N ARG A 133 11.81 -1.57 12.10
CA ARG A 133 11.33 -2.28 13.30
C ARG A 133 10.79 -1.32 14.37
N GLU A 134 11.27 -0.08 14.37
CA GLU A 134 10.83 1.02 15.24
C GLU A 134 9.31 1.25 15.18
N HIS A 135 8.74 1.52 16.35
CA HIS A 135 7.39 2.05 16.51
C HIS A 135 7.42 3.57 16.29
N VAL A 136 6.39 4.11 15.63
CA VAL A 136 6.31 5.54 15.29
C VAL A 136 4.90 6.06 15.54
N PHE A 137 4.80 7.32 15.92
CA PHE A 137 3.54 8.01 16.12
C PHE A 137 2.80 8.31 14.81
N CYS A 138 1.49 8.54 14.93
CA CYS A 138 0.65 9.07 13.86
C CYS A 138 0.63 10.61 13.86
N ASN A 139 0.44 11.19 12.68
CA ASN A 139 0.30 12.65 12.52
C ASN A 139 -1.05 13.13 13.14
N LYS A 140 -1.15 14.41 13.52
CA LYS A 140 -2.37 15.02 14.11
C LYS A 140 -3.66 14.71 13.32
N THR A 141 -3.60 14.79 12.00
CA THR A 141 -4.73 14.46 11.09
C THR A 141 -5.11 12.98 11.14
N GLN A 142 -4.12 12.08 11.12
CA GLN A 142 -4.32 10.63 11.24
C GLN A 142 -4.93 10.27 12.59
N SER A 143 -4.38 10.80 13.69
CA SER A 143 -4.93 10.59 15.03
C SER A 143 -6.39 11.04 15.12
N ARG A 144 -6.72 12.23 14.57
CA ARG A 144 -8.11 12.73 14.53
C ARG A 144 -9.05 11.84 13.70
N LEU A 145 -8.56 11.18 12.65
CA LEU A 145 -9.32 10.19 11.88
C LEU A 145 -9.55 8.89 12.66
N LEU A 146 -8.49 8.32 13.26
CA LEU A 146 -8.59 7.10 14.08
C LEU A 146 -9.51 7.31 15.29
N ASP A 147 -9.53 8.51 15.87
CA ASP A 147 -10.44 8.94 16.92
C ASP A 147 -11.91 9.00 16.52
N LYS A 148 -12.21 9.21 15.22
CA LYS A 148 -13.56 9.10 14.65
C LYS A 148 -13.90 7.65 14.31
N MET A 149 -12.93 6.85 13.88
CA MET A 149 -13.12 5.42 13.54
C MET A 149 -13.30 4.52 14.77
N THR A 150 -12.97 5.01 15.97
CA THR A 150 -13.07 4.27 17.23
C THR A 150 -14.09 4.87 18.20
N THR A 151 -14.52 4.06 19.16
CA THR A 151 -15.46 4.42 20.23
C THR A 151 -14.71 4.80 21.52
N SER A 152 -15.40 5.44 22.47
CA SER A 152 -14.87 5.84 23.79
C SER A 152 -14.23 4.68 24.57
N PHE A 153 -14.72 3.45 24.39
CA PHE A 153 -14.13 2.24 24.98
C PHE A 153 -12.62 2.08 24.73
N TRP A 154 -12.13 2.52 23.56
CA TRP A 154 -10.71 2.45 23.20
C TRP A 154 -9.89 3.65 23.69
N LYS A 155 -10.54 4.64 24.32
CA LYS A 155 -9.93 5.88 24.84
C LYS A 155 -9.81 5.90 26.37
N ARG A 156 -10.47 4.96 27.05
CA ARG A 156 -10.40 4.79 28.51
C ARG A 156 -8.96 4.49 28.96
N ARG A 157 -8.60 4.93 30.16
CA ARG A 157 -7.36 4.52 30.82
C ARG A 157 -7.45 3.02 31.14
N ASN A 158 -6.35 2.30 30.94
CA ASN A 158 -6.19 0.92 31.41
C ASN A 158 -4.98 0.88 32.36
N TRP A 159 -5.04 -0.03 33.32
CA TRP A 159 -3.97 -0.28 34.30
C TRP A 159 -3.62 -1.77 34.23
N PHE A 160 -2.92 -2.15 33.17
CA PHE A 160 -2.48 -3.52 32.98
C PHE A 160 -1.19 -3.78 33.79
N LEU A 161 -1.10 -4.96 34.40
CA LEU A 161 0.10 -5.39 35.10
C LEU A 161 1.27 -5.50 34.11
N ASN A 162 2.42 -4.92 34.46
CA ASN A 162 3.67 -4.97 33.70
C ASN A 162 3.57 -4.47 32.23
N ASP A 163 2.70 -3.49 31.95
CA ASP A 163 2.60 -2.88 30.61
C ASP A 163 3.81 -1.99 30.29
N PRO A 164 4.64 -2.32 29.27
CA PRO A 164 5.79 -1.50 28.87
C PRO A 164 5.38 -0.12 28.32
N TYR A 165 4.10 0.12 28.03
CA TYR A 165 3.61 1.40 27.52
C TYR A 165 3.01 2.33 28.58
N LEU A 166 2.91 1.89 29.85
CA LEU A 166 2.24 2.63 30.92
C LEU A 166 2.77 4.07 31.08
N THR A 167 4.10 4.23 31.08
CA THR A 167 4.79 5.52 31.23
C THR A 167 4.47 6.53 30.11
N TYR A 168 4.09 6.06 28.92
CA TYR A 168 3.80 6.91 27.76
C TYR A 168 2.32 7.29 27.64
N HIS A 169 1.46 6.80 28.55
CA HIS A 169 0.06 7.18 28.57
C HIS A 169 -0.17 8.64 28.95
N ASP A 170 0.74 9.26 29.70
CA ASP A 170 0.70 10.67 30.06
C ASP A 170 1.82 11.45 29.37
N ARG A 171 1.66 12.76 29.20
CA ARG A 171 2.69 13.64 28.62
C ARG A 171 3.11 14.65 29.67
N ASN A 172 4.38 14.60 30.04
CA ASN A 172 5.03 15.57 30.92
C ASN A 172 5.70 16.69 30.12
N ASN A 173 6.01 17.80 30.80
CA ASN A 173 6.88 18.88 30.32
C ASN A 173 6.48 19.50 28.97
N LEU A 174 5.18 19.59 28.68
CA LEU A 174 4.68 20.29 27.51
C LEU A 174 4.49 21.78 27.82
N LYS A 175 5.14 22.64 27.05
CA LYS A 175 4.77 24.05 26.89
C LYS A 175 4.04 24.19 25.54
N VAL A 176 3.08 25.11 25.46
CA VAL A 176 2.25 25.40 24.27
C VAL A 176 2.87 26.55 23.48
#